data_AF-A0A2W6DFP6-F1
#
_entry.id   AF-A0A2W6DFP6-F1
#
_cell.length_a   1.000
_cell.length_b   1.000
_cell.length_c   1.000
_cell.angle_alpha   90.00
_cell.angle_beta   90.00
_cell.angle_gamma   90.00
#
_symmetry.space_group_name_H-M   'P 1'
#
loop_
_entity.id
_entity.type
_entity.pdbx_description
1 polymer ?
#
loop_
_entity_poly.entity_id
_entity_poly.type
_entity_poly.pdbx_seq_one_letter_code
_entity_poly.pdbx_strand_id
1 'polypeptide(L)'
;MCQFAAQTHATQLQTALTNRAAIDQAIGILRSRSGGTADEAFARLRQISQSENTKLAVVAETVVGEAPHLARGQVVHERVPTQVHQRLSRRHA
;
A
#
# COMPACT_ATOMS: atom_id res chain seq x y z
N MET A 1 -36.45 3.07 4.11
CA MET A 1 -35.53 4.07 3.51
C MET A 1 -34.42 4.56 4.47
N CYS A 2 -34.41 4.27 5.79
CA CYS A 2 -33.34 4.74 6.68
C CYS A 2 -32.10 3.82 6.82
N GLN A 3 -32.18 2.57 6.36
CA GLN A 3 -31.08 1.60 6.47
C GLN A 3 -29.85 2.00 5.61
N PHE A 4 -30.08 2.63 4.44
CA PHE A 4 -29.01 3.02 3.50
C PHE A 4 -28.19 4.20 4.01
N ALA A 5 -28.81 5.16 4.70
CA ALA A 5 -28.11 6.33 5.25
C ALA A 5 -27.16 5.95 6.39
N ALA A 6 -27.54 5.03 7.28
CA ALA A 6 -26.64 4.59 8.36
C ALA A 6 -25.38 3.89 7.81
N GLN A 7 -25.53 3.09 6.75
CA GLN A 7 -24.44 2.34 6.13
C GLN A 7 -23.44 3.24 5.38
N THR A 8 -23.92 4.29 4.70
CA THR A 8 -23.05 5.24 4.00
C THR A 8 -22.21 6.07 4.98
N HIS A 9 -22.79 6.47 6.12
CA HIS A 9 -22.07 7.25 7.13
C HIS A 9 -20.94 6.42 7.78
N ALA A 10 -21.21 5.17 8.15
CA ALA A 10 -20.19 4.26 8.68
C ALA A 10 -19.03 4.05 7.68
N THR A 11 -19.35 3.91 6.39
CA THR A 11 -18.37 3.71 5.32
C THR A 11 -17.49 4.95 5.09
N GLN A 12 -18.08 6.15 5.11
CA GLN A 12 -17.35 7.41 4.95
C GLN A 12 -16.40 7.67 6.13
N LEU A 13 -16.84 7.39 7.35
CA LEU A 13 -16.00 7.48 8.55
C LEU A 13 -14.84 6.48 8.50
N GLN A 14 -15.13 5.22 8.16
CA GLN A 14 -14.09 4.20 8.02
C GLN A 14 -13.06 4.60 6.98
N THR A 15 -13.51 5.13 5.83
CA THR A 15 -12.62 5.62 4.77
C THR A 15 -11.75 6.79 5.25
N ALA A 16 -12.34 7.76 5.97
CA ALA A 16 -11.61 8.90 6.50
C ALA A 16 -10.53 8.47 7.51
N LEU A 17 -10.85 7.51 8.40
CA LEU A 17 -9.91 6.97 9.37
C LEU A 17 -8.76 6.20 8.70
N THR A 18 -9.08 5.33 7.73
CA THR A 18 -8.07 4.58 6.98
C THR A 18 -7.14 5.53 6.22
N ASN A 19 -7.70 6.54 5.55
CA ASN A 19 -6.92 7.54 4.83
C ASN A 19 -5.99 8.31 5.76
N ARG A 20 -6.47 8.67 6.96
CA ARG A 20 -5.65 9.39 7.94
C ARG A 20 -4.46 8.54 8.41
N ALA A 21 -4.70 7.27 8.73
CA ALA A 21 -3.64 6.35 9.14
C ALA A 21 -2.56 6.18 8.06
N ALA A 22 -2.95 6.01 6.79
CA ALA A 22 -2.01 5.89 5.68
C ALA A 22 -1.15 7.16 5.49
N ILE A 23 -1.78 8.34 5.59
CA ILE A 23 -1.08 9.63 5.49
C ILE A 23 -0.06 9.79 6.62
N ASP A 24 -0.45 9.51 7.86
CA ASP A 24 0.45 9.64 9.02
C ASP A 24 1.65 8.68 8.92
N GLN A 25 1.45 7.46 8.41
CA GLN A 25 2.53 6.51 8.14
C GLN A 25 3.47 6.98 7.02
N ALA A 26 2.91 7.47 5.91
CA ALA A 26 3.71 8.00 4.80
C ALA A 26 4.58 9.19 5.23
N ILE A 27 4.03 10.09 6.06
CA ILE A 27 4.79 11.20 6.67
C ILE A 27 5.97 10.65 7.49
N GLY A 28 5.73 9.65 8.33
CA GLY A 28 6.78 9.01 9.14
C GLY A 28 7.89 8.40 8.29
N ILE A 29 7.55 7.73 7.19
CA ILE A 29 8.50 7.15 6.24
C ILE A 29 9.33 8.24 5.56
N LEU A 30 8.70 9.30 5.04
CA LEU A 30 9.40 10.39 4.35
C LEU A 30 10.34 11.15 5.28
N ARG A 31 9.91 11.42 6.51
CA ARG A 31 10.76 12.03 7.56
C ARG A 31 11.95 11.15 7.90
N SER A 32 11.74 9.84 8.02
CA SER A 32 12.82 8.90 8.34
C SER A 32 13.87 8.82 7.22
N ARG A 33 13.45 9.02 5.96
CA ARG A 33 14.35 8.98 4.78
C ARG A 33 15.10 10.28 4.55
N SER A 34 14.42 11.41 4.72
CA SER A 34 14.90 12.72 4.26
C SER A 34 15.39 13.61 5.41
N GLY A 35 15.08 13.25 6.66
CA GLY A 35 15.05 14.19 7.77
C GLY A 35 13.90 15.20 7.64
N GLY A 36 13.90 16.21 8.51
CA GLY A 36 12.93 17.31 8.46
C GLY A 36 11.65 17.12 9.26
N THR A 37 10.73 18.06 9.07
CA THR A 37 9.48 18.21 9.83
C THR A 37 8.33 17.42 9.22
N ALA A 38 7.25 17.23 10.00
CA ALA A 38 6.04 16.60 9.51
C ALA A 38 5.33 17.43 8.42
N ASP A 39 5.33 18.76 8.56
CA ASP A 39 4.77 19.67 7.57
C ASP A 39 5.48 19.59 6.22
N GLU A 40 6.83 19.52 6.20
CA GLU A 40 7.59 19.37 4.97
C GLU A 40 7.28 18.05 4.26
N ALA A 41 7.19 16.94 5.02
CA ALA A 41 6.82 15.64 4.47
C ALA A 41 5.38 15.64 3.94
N PHE A 42 4.45 16.27 4.64
CA PHE A 42 3.07 16.40 4.18
C PHE A 42 2.96 17.29 2.94
N ALA A 43 3.70 18.40 2.89
CA ALA A 43 3.77 19.27 1.71
C ALA A 43 4.29 18.51 0.49
N ARG A 44 5.27 17.63 0.67
CA ARG A 44 5.78 16.76 -0.41
C ARG A 44 4.72 15.78 -0.92
N LEU A 45 4.00 15.09 -0.03
CA LEU A 45 2.87 14.23 -0.44
C LEU A 45 1.81 15.02 -1.21
N ARG A 46 1.52 16.24 -0.76
CA ARG A 46 0.58 17.13 -1.44
C ARG A 46 1.07 17.55 -2.82
N GLN A 47 2.35 17.85 -2.98
CA GLN A 47 2.93 18.17 -4.29
C GLN A 47 2.80 17.00 -5.27
N ILE A 48 3.14 15.78 -4.83
CA ILE A 48 3.01 14.57 -5.65
C ILE A 48 1.54 14.34 -6.03
N SER A 49 0.63 14.43 -5.08
CA SER A 49 -0.82 14.31 -5.31
C SER A 49 -1.32 15.31 -6.35
N GLN A 50 -0.85 16.56 -6.29
CA GLN A 50 -1.23 17.59 -7.25
C GLN A 50 -0.62 17.36 -8.63
N SER A 51 0.67 16.98 -8.72
CA SER A 51 1.33 16.72 -9.99
C SER A 51 0.78 15.50 -10.71
N GLU A 52 0.39 14.47 -9.96
CA GLU A 52 -0.15 13.22 -10.49
C GLU A 52 -1.69 13.22 -10.59
N ASN A 53 -2.34 14.33 -10.22
CA ASN A 53 -3.80 14.47 -10.13
C ASN A 53 -4.47 13.31 -9.39
N THR A 54 -3.80 12.78 -8.37
CA THR A 54 -4.21 11.57 -7.65
C THR A 54 -4.56 11.93 -6.21
N LYS A 55 -5.53 11.23 -5.62
CA LYS A 55 -5.96 11.47 -4.24
C LYS A 55 -4.77 11.30 -3.29
N LEU A 56 -4.61 12.24 -2.34
CA LEU A 56 -3.51 12.22 -1.36
C LEU A 56 -3.39 10.90 -0.60
N ALA A 57 -4.53 10.28 -0.24
CA ALA A 57 -4.55 8.99 0.44
C ALA A 57 -3.93 7.87 -0.41
N VAL A 58 -4.18 7.87 -1.73
CA VAL A 58 -3.59 6.89 -2.67
C VAL A 58 -2.09 7.11 -2.79
N VAL A 59 -1.63 8.35 -2.88
CA VAL A 59 -0.20 8.67 -2.87
C VAL A 59 0.46 8.18 -1.58
N ALA A 60 -0.18 8.40 -0.43
CA ALA A 60 0.31 7.91 0.85
C ALA A 60 0.37 6.38 0.91
N GLU A 61 -0.65 5.68 0.42
CA GLU A 61 -0.65 4.22 0.30
C GLU A 61 0.49 3.69 -0.56
N THR A 62 0.78 4.34 -1.69
CA THR A 62 1.93 3.99 -2.55
C THR A 62 3.25 4.12 -1.77
N VAL A 63 3.46 5.24 -1.08
CA VAL A 63 4.67 5.47 -0.27
C VAL A 63 4.83 4.42 0.83
N VAL A 64 3.72 4.03 1.49
CA VAL A 64 3.70 2.98 2.51
C VAL A 64 4.01 1.61 1.90
N GLY A 65 3.43 1.29 0.73
CA GLY A 65 3.65 0.03 0.02
C GLY A 65 5.09 -0.16 -0.50
N GLU A 66 5.76 0.94 -0.84
CA GLU A 66 7.17 0.92 -1.26
C GLU A 66 8.16 0.80 -0.08
N ALA A 67 7.77 1.23 1.12
CA ALA A 67 8.63 1.18 2.30
C ALA A 67 9.14 -0.21 2.75
N PRO A 68 8.36 -1.30 2.71
CA PRO A 68 8.87 -2.63 3.07
C PRO A 68 10.01 -3.13 2.18
N HIS A 69 10.19 -2.57 0.98
CA HIS A 69 11.25 -2.98 0.06
C HIS A 69 12.63 -2.43 0.44
N LEU A 70 12.69 -1.42 1.32
CA LEU A 70 13.94 -0.73 1.68
C LEU A 70 14.34 -0.94 3.15
N ALA A 71 13.39 -1.30 4.02
CA ALA A 71 13.64 -1.53 5.45
C ALA A 71 14.05 -2.98 5.77
N ARG A 72 13.80 -3.92 4.86
CA ARG A 72 14.31 -5.29 4.93
C ARG A 72 15.22 -5.49 3.73
N GLY A 73 16.49 -5.82 3.96
CA GLY A 73 17.30 -6.47 2.94
C GLY A 73 16.64 -7.79 2.54
N GLN A 74 15.71 -7.74 1.57
CA GLN A 74 15.10 -8.92 1.00
C GLN A 74 15.93 -9.34 -0.20
N VAL A 75 16.84 -10.26 0.08
CA VAL A 75 17.11 -11.40 -0.81
C VAL A 75 15.78 -11.87 -1.41
N VAL A 76 15.67 -11.73 -2.72
CA VAL A 76 14.64 -12.38 -3.53
C VAL A 76 14.85 -13.88 -3.44
N HIS A 77 14.25 -14.53 -2.43
CA HIS A 77 13.99 -15.96 -2.53
C HIS A 77 12.76 -16.13 -3.43
N GLU A 78 12.97 -15.93 -4.73
CA GLU A 78 12.05 -16.40 -5.77
C GLU A 78 11.88 -17.91 -5.52
N ARG A 79 10.69 -18.28 -5.07
CA ARG A 79 10.30 -19.67 -4.88
C ARG A 79 10.35 -20.35 -6.24
N VAL A 80 11.28 -21.30 -6.41
CA VAL A 80 11.21 -22.29 -7.50
C VAL A 80 9.86 -23.02 -7.35
N PRO A 81 8.92 -22.91 -8.30
CA PRO A 81 7.79 -23.83 -8.29
C PRO A 81 8.32 -25.19 -8.73
N THR A 82 8.54 -26.06 -7.75
CA THR A 82 8.62 -27.51 -7.98
C THR A 82 7.27 -27.97 -8.53
N GLN A 83 7.12 -27.97 -9.86
CA GLN A 83 6.01 -28.68 -10.50
C GLN A 83 6.42 -30.14 -10.70
N VAL A 84 6.29 -30.90 -9.61
CA VAL A 84 6.11 -32.35 -9.68
C VAL A 84 4.68 -32.60 -10.13
N HIS A 85 4.49 -33.21 -11.31
CA HIS A 85 3.36 -34.05 -11.76
C HIS A 85 3.45 -34.15 -13.29
N GLN A 86 3.39 -35.28 -14.01
CA GLN A 86 3.19 -36.71 -13.77
C GLN A 86 3.67 -37.36 -15.09
N ARG A 87 4.37 -38.50 -15.03
CA ARG A 87 4.28 -39.55 -16.07
C ARG A 87 4.99 -40.82 -15.64
N LEU A 88 4.35 -41.53 -14.70
CA LEU A 88 4.50 -42.97 -14.64
C LEU A 88 3.22 -43.60 -15.22
N SER A 89 3.43 -44.48 -16.19
CA SER A 89 2.67 -45.71 -16.40
C SER A 89 1.33 -45.65 -17.13
N ARG A 90 1.38 -45.78 -18.47
CA ARG A 90 0.63 -46.79 -19.29
C ARG A 90 1.50 -47.05 -20.53
N ARG A 91 2.31 -48.12 -20.63
CA ARG A 91 1.94 -49.48 -21.07
C ARG A 91 0.69 -49.49 -21.96
N HIS A 92 0.88 -49.52 -23.28
CA HIS A 92 0.13 -50.33 -24.26
C HIS A 92 0.55 -49.95 -25.70
N ALA A 93 1.47 -50.75 -26.26
CA ALA A 93 1.39 -51.38 -27.57
C ALA A 93 2.52 -52.41 -27.62
#